data_AF-A0A1F4DKA6-F1
#
_entry.id   AF-A0A1F4DKA6-F1
#
_cell.length_a   1.000
_cell.length_b   1.000
_cell.length_c   1.000
_cell.angle_alpha   90.00
_cell.angle_beta   90.00
_cell.angle_gamma   90.00
#
_symmetry.space_group_name_H-M   'P 1'
#
loop_
_entity.id
_entity.type
_entity.pdbx_description
1 polymer ?
#
loop_
_entity_poly.entity_id
_entity_poly.type
_entity_poly.pdbx_seq_one_letter_code
_entity_poly.pdbx_strand_id
1 'polypeptide(L)'
;MERYVHSFGASFAVAVLLTAFVFAIKAVFPELEEWSEELFGHAWLYMGVLALVVFVGLGLSPVRLTASSRGLATLVAGAAVIAGVVIAVAAAVAAFG
;
A
#
# COMPACT_ATOMS: atom_id res chain seq x y z
N MET A 1 10.02 -22.60 2.90
CA MET A 1 9.03 -21.86 2.08
C MET A 1 8.03 -21.11 2.94
N GLU A 2 7.33 -21.75 3.89
CA GLU A 2 6.35 -21.10 4.79
C GLU A 2 6.81 -19.79 5.43
N ARG A 3 8.09 -19.71 5.81
CA ARG A 3 8.69 -18.52 6.40
C ARG A 3 8.69 -17.31 5.45
N TYR A 4 9.02 -17.54 4.19
CA TYR A 4 8.96 -16.48 3.17
C TYR A 4 7.51 -16.07 2.91
N VAL A 5 6.58 -17.03 2.91
CA VAL A 5 5.14 -16.73 2.77
C VAL A 5 4.66 -15.78 3.87
N HIS A 6 5.10 -15.97 5.11
CA HIS A 6 4.70 -15.10 6.23
C HIS A 6 5.32 -13.69 6.13
N SER A 7 6.62 -13.60 5.84
CA SER A 7 7.28 -12.29 5.66
C SER A 7 6.70 -11.52 4.48
N PHE A 8 6.47 -12.18 3.34
CA PHE A 8 5.89 -11.54 2.16
C PHE A 8 4.40 -11.22 2.33
N GLY A 9 3.64 -12.02 3.07
CA GLY A 9 2.24 -11.68 3.38
C GLY A 9 2.14 -10.44 4.26
N ALA A 10 3.01 -10.30 5.26
CA ALA A 10 3.06 -9.11 6.10
C ALA A 10 3.57 -7.87 5.33
N SER A 11 4.60 -8.03 4.50
CA SER A 11 5.10 -6.92 3.67
C SER A 11 4.07 -6.45 2.64
N PHE A 12 3.27 -7.37 2.10
CA PHE A 12 2.13 -7.03 1.24
C PHE A 12 1.11 -6.15 1.97
N ALA A 13 0.70 -6.53 3.18
CA ALA A 13 -0.25 -5.74 3.96
C ALA A 13 0.26 -4.31 4.20
N VAL A 14 1.54 -4.15 4.52
CA VAL A 14 2.16 -2.82 4.69
C VAL A 14 2.20 -2.05 3.37
N ALA A 15 2.64 -2.69 2.27
CA ALA A 15 2.72 -2.05 0.96
C ALA A 15 1.34 -1.58 0.45
N VAL A 16 0.30 -2.39 0.65
CA VAL A 16 -1.08 -2.06 0.27
C VAL A 16 -1.62 -0.89 1.08
N LEU A 17 -1.45 -0.90 2.41
CA LEU A 17 -1.88 0.20 3.27
C LEU A 17 -1.14 1.50 2.95
N LEU A 18 0.18 1.41 2.70
CA LEU A 18 0.98 2.57 2.31
C LEU A 18 0.51 3.15 0.97
N THR A 19 0.23 2.29 -0.01
CA THR A 19 -0.29 2.72 -1.32
C THR A 19 -1.61 3.47 -1.18
N ALA A 20 -2.55 2.92 -0.39
CA ALA A 20 -3.82 3.59 -0.12
C ALA A 20 -3.65 4.92 0.62
N PHE A 21 -2.70 4.99 1.55
CA PHE A 21 -2.40 6.23 2.27
C PHE A 21 -1.82 7.31 1.33
N VAL A 22 -0.86 6.96 0.47
CA VAL A 22 -0.30 7.89 -0.52
C VAL A 22 -1.39 8.37 -1.47
N PHE A 23 -2.23 7.45 -1.96
CA PHE A 23 -3.37 7.81 -2.81
C PHE A 23 -4.30 8.81 -2.10
N ALA A 24 -4.65 8.54 -0.84
CA ALA A 24 -5.54 9.41 -0.08
C ALA A 24 -4.96 10.82 0.13
N ILE A 25 -3.65 10.94 0.34
CA ILE A 25 -2.97 12.24 0.41
C ILE A 25 -3.11 12.97 -0.93
N LYS A 26 -2.82 12.32 -2.07
CA LYS A 26 -2.95 12.99 -3.38
C LYS A 26 -4.36 13.49 -3.64
N ALA A 27 -5.36 12.68 -3.31
CA ALA A 27 -6.76 13.02 -3.50
C ALA A 27 -7.18 14.28 -2.71
N VAL A 28 -6.51 14.57 -1.59
CA VAL A 28 -6.78 15.77 -0.77
C VAL A 28 -5.93 16.97 -1.21
N PHE A 29 -4.75 16.73 -1.79
CA PHE A 29 -3.79 17.76 -2.20
C PHE A 29 -3.50 17.66 -3.71
N PRO A 30 -4.30 18.31 -4.58
CA PRO A 30 -4.16 18.21 -6.03
C PRO A 30 -2.80 18.71 -6.56
N GLU A 31 -2.16 19.65 -5.85
CA GLU A 31 -0.80 20.13 -6.14
C GLU A 31 0.24 18.98 -6.17
N LEU A 32 0.06 17.94 -5.34
CA LEU A 32 0.93 16.77 -5.32
C LEU A 32 0.67 15.85 -6.51
N GLU A 33 -0.54 15.85 -7.05
CA GLU A 33 -0.87 15.09 -8.25
C GLU A 33 -0.18 15.71 -9.47
N GLU A 34 -0.35 17.02 -9.68
CA GLU A 34 0.29 17.76 -10.76
C GLU A 34 1.82 17.62 -10.73
N TRP A 35 2.43 17.84 -9.56
CA TRP A 35 3.87 17.67 -9.37
C TRP A 35 4.35 16.25 -9.69
N SER A 36 3.55 15.24 -9.32
CA SER A 36 3.89 13.84 -9.57
C SER A 36 3.80 13.44 -11.04
N GLU A 37 2.85 14.01 -11.78
CA GLU A 37 2.73 13.81 -13.23
C GLU A 37 3.88 14.47 -13.97
N GLU A 38 4.30 15.67 -13.53
CA GLU A 38 5.42 16.39 -14.13
C GLU A 38 6.75 15.64 -13.95
N LEU A 39 7.02 15.08 -12.77
CA LEU A 39 8.29 14.35 -12.53
C LEU A 39 8.33 12.95 -13.14
N PHE A 40 7.25 12.18 -13.01
CA PHE A 40 7.27 10.74 -13.31
C PHE A 40 6.54 10.39 -14.60
N GLY A 41 5.88 11.35 -15.25
CA GLY A 41 5.10 11.18 -16.47
C GLY A 41 3.82 10.36 -16.29
N HIS A 42 3.69 9.59 -15.20
CA HIS A 42 2.52 8.78 -14.85
C HIS A 42 2.27 8.86 -13.34
N ALA A 43 1.11 9.38 -12.95
CA ALA A 43 0.68 9.60 -11.56
C ALA A 43 0.74 8.37 -10.64
N TRP A 44 0.83 7.15 -11.20
CA TRP A 44 0.81 5.88 -10.47
C TRP A 44 2.16 5.19 -10.36
N LEU A 45 3.14 5.58 -11.19
CA LEU A 45 4.38 4.83 -11.33
C LEU A 45 5.21 4.84 -10.04
N TYR A 46 5.40 5.99 -9.43
CA TYR A 46 6.15 6.10 -8.18
C TYR A 46 5.46 5.39 -7.01
N MET A 47 4.11 5.34 -6.99
CA MET A 47 3.37 4.58 -5.98
C MET A 47 3.61 3.07 -6.14
N GLY A 48 3.59 2.58 -7.38
CA GLY A 48 3.91 1.18 -7.68
C GLY A 48 5.36 0.82 -7.33
N VAL A 49 6.32 1.70 -7.64
CA VAL A 49 7.73 1.52 -7.27
C VAL A 49 7.90 1.53 -5.75
N LEU A 50 7.27 2.47 -5.05
CA LEU A 50 7.29 2.54 -3.58
C LEU A 50 6.73 1.26 -2.96
N ALA A 51 5.56 0.82 -3.43
CA ALA A 51 4.93 -0.41 -2.97
C ALA A 51 5.84 -1.63 -3.19
N LEU A 52 6.48 -1.71 -4.36
CA LEU A 52 7.42 -2.79 -4.69
C LEU A 52 8.66 -2.76 -3.79
N VAL A 53 9.26 -1.59 -3.58
CA VAL A 53 10.43 -1.41 -2.70
C VAL A 53 10.08 -1.82 -1.27
N VAL A 54 8.92 -1.43 -0.77
CA VAL A 54 8.46 -1.80 0.58
C VAL A 54 8.16 -3.30 0.66
N PHE A 55 7.48 -3.85 -0.34
CA PHE A 55 7.15 -5.28 -0.39
C PHE A 55 8.39 -6.16 -0.40
N VAL A 56 9.36 -5.86 -1.27
CA VAL A 56 10.62 -6.59 -1.40
C VAL A 56 11.53 -6.33 -0.21
N GLY A 57 11.67 -5.07 0.20
CA GLY A 57 12.53 -4.66 1.31
C GLY A 57 12.11 -5.28 2.63
N LEU A 58 10.81 -5.23 2.96
CA LEU A 58 10.28 -5.88 4.17
C LEU A 58 10.18 -7.40 4.02
N GLY A 59 9.86 -7.89 2.82
CA GLY A 59 9.74 -9.34 2.56
C GLY A 59 11.07 -10.07 2.67
N LEU A 60 12.18 -9.41 2.31
CA LEU A 60 13.55 -9.93 2.42
C LEU A 60 14.25 -9.51 3.72
N SER A 61 13.64 -8.62 4.51
CA SER A 61 14.19 -8.16 5.79
C SER A 61 14.40 -9.34 6.76
N PRO A 62 15.47 -9.33 7.57
CA PRO A 62 15.68 -10.33 8.60
C PRO A 62 14.66 -10.25 9.74
N VAL A 63 13.78 -9.23 9.77
CA VAL A 63 12.70 -9.10 10.75
C VAL A 63 11.66 -10.19 10.52
N ARG A 64 11.62 -11.17 11.43
CA ARG A 64 10.79 -12.37 11.29
C ARG A 64 9.48 -12.19 12.05
N LEU A 65 8.38 -12.10 11.32
CA LEU A 65 7.05 -12.13 11.89
C LEU A 65 6.57 -13.58 12.02
N THR A 66 6.46 -14.05 13.26
CA THR A 66 5.81 -15.32 13.57
C THR A 66 4.31 -15.08 13.70
N ALA A 67 3.57 -15.32 12.62
CA ALA A 67 2.11 -15.33 12.62
C ALA A 67 1.60 -16.73 12.27
N SER A 68 0.43 -17.09 12.81
CA SER A 68 -0.28 -18.28 12.32
C SER A 68 -0.81 -18.02 10.91
N SER A 69 -0.98 -19.06 10.08
CA SER A 69 -1.49 -18.91 8.71
C SER A 69 -2.85 -18.21 8.67
N ARG A 70 -3.72 -18.47 9.67
CA ARG A 70 -5.01 -17.79 9.82
C ARG A 70 -4.83 -16.31 10.20
N GLY A 71 -3.89 -16.00 11.10
CA GLY A 71 -3.56 -14.62 11.46
C GLY A 71 -3.02 -13.82 10.27
N LEU A 72 -2.14 -14.43 9.48
CA LEU A 72 -1.62 -13.84 8.26
C LEU A 72 -2.71 -13.59 7.22
N ALA A 73 -3.59 -14.56 6.98
CA ALA A 73 -4.71 -14.41 6.06
C ALA A 73 -5.65 -13.27 6.50
N THR A 74 -5.94 -13.18 7.79
CA THR A 74 -6.78 -12.12 8.37
C THR A 74 -6.11 -10.75 8.23
N LEU A 75 -4.80 -10.67 8.46
CA LEU A 75 -4.02 -9.44 8.31
C LEU A 75 -3.99 -8.96 6.86
N VAL A 76 -3.74 -9.86 5.91
CA VAL A 76 -3.73 -9.54 4.47
C VAL A 76 -5.11 -9.11 4.00
N ALA A 77 -6.16 -9.87 4.34
CA ALA A 77 -7.53 -9.54 3.97
C ALA A 77 -7.97 -8.21 4.59
N GLY A 78 -7.69 -8.01 5.88
CA GLY A 78 -8.00 -6.78 6.60
C GLY A 78 -7.30 -5.57 6.00
N ALA A 79 -6.00 -5.69 5.70
CA ALA A 79 -5.24 -4.63 5.06
C ALA A 79 -5.79 -4.27 3.68
N ALA A 80 -6.15 -5.27 2.85
CA ALA A 80 -6.75 -5.04 1.55
C ALA A 80 -8.11 -4.33 1.63
N VAL A 81 -8.97 -4.76 2.56
CA VAL A 81 -10.28 -4.13 2.80
C VAL A 81 -10.11 -2.68 3.28
N ILE A 82 -9.25 -2.45 4.28
CA ILE A 82 -8.99 -1.11 4.81
C ILE A 82 -8.43 -0.20 3.70
N ALA A 83 -7.46 -0.67 2.93
CA ALA A 83 -6.90 0.07 1.80
C ALA A 83 -7.97 0.43 0.77
N GLY A 84 -8.84 -0.52 0.40
CA GLY A 84 -9.96 -0.27 -0.50
C GLY A 84 -10.94 0.79 0.03
N VAL A 85 -11.27 0.72 1.33
CA VAL A 85 -12.13 1.72 1.98
C VAL A 85 -11.47 3.10 1.98
N VAL A 86 -10.19 3.20 2.32
CA VAL A 86 -9.45 4.46 2.33
C VAL A 86 -9.43 5.09 0.94
N ILE A 87 -9.14 4.31 -0.10
CA ILE A 87 -9.15 4.78 -1.49
C ILE A 87 -10.55 5.26 -1.90
N ALA A 88 -11.59 4.47 -1.58
CA ALA A 88 -12.96 4.82 -1.93
C ALA A 88 -13.42 6.12 -1.24
N VAL A 89 -13.11 6.28 0.05
CA VAL A 89 -13.45 7.49 0.81
C VAL A 89 -12.67 8.70 0.27
N ALA A 90 -11.37 8.56 0.02
CA ALA A 90 -10.56 9.64 -0.51
C ALA A 90 -11.04 10.09 -1.90
N ALA A 91 -11.38 9.15 -2.78
CA ALA A 91 -11.95 9.45 -4.09
C ALA A 91 -13.31 10.15 -3.99
N ALA A 92 -14.17 9.74 -3.05
CA ALA A 92 -15.45 10.41 -2.81
C ALA A 92 -15.25 11.84 -2.29
N VAL A 93 -14.30 12.05 -1.38
CA VAL A 93 -13.95 13.39 -0.89
C VAL A 93 -13.44 14.27 -2.03
N ALA A 94 -12.57 13.77 -2.89
CA ALA A 94 -12.08 14.53 -4.04
C ALA A 94 -13.18 14.86 -5.08
N ALA A 95 -14.19 13.99 -5.21
CA ALA A 95 -15.28 14.18 -6.19
C ALA A 95 -16.39 15.13 -5.71
N PHE A 96 -16.62 15.22 -4.41
CA PHE A 96 -17.76 15.95 -3.83
C PHE A 96 -17.35 17.07 -2.85
N GLY A 97 -16.06 17.22 -2.56
CA GLY A 97 -15.49 18.22 -1.67
C GLY A 97 -15.07 19.52 -2.34
#